data_AF-A0A0E3RIP3-F1
#
_entry.id   AF-A0A0E3RIP3-F1
#
_cell.length_a   1.000
_cell.length_b   1.000
_cell.length_c   1.000
_cell.angle_alpha   90.00
_cell.angle_beta   90.00
_cell.angle_gamma   90.00
#
_symmetry.space_group_name_H-M   'P 1'
#
loop_
_entity.id
_entity.type
_entity.pdbx_description
1 polymer ?
#
loop_
_entity_poly.entity_id
_entity_poly.type
_entity_poly.pdbx_seq_one_letter_code
_entity_poly.pdbx_strand_id
1 'polypeptide(L)'
;MKDYLANNISISNFSTNVSNSSSELLTNSSLILKNSVVNITQNATNLISQTEPIKIDPNWFYSSSAQCAAAIVGLMGAFLTTKLINQKSLIDQLHNEISDYKRRIDLITQQIKPKMEYVSNIDFENDCNTVREFLNFIKLTIDPNNPPSLETVYKKSILVEELKNISKEAFEQEYNDNYLEEVREAAEELVDSYLKDSLRSIDLKNPTDPKLLYDKAIKDDEYKLMNRSIFEERYNIFLEVKKKEAKRQKNPFFGLALTQPINYESLMTPPLPKMMSREDIENDRIKLENYSRYKEEISIKKVELEFYKDIVASKENMLINSDIMSLKNNLLLLFVFSLLGLFLPLFMLLLDYETMIKYRGVTFFLIFAGWLLIVFNLKTEIWKLFDKN
;
A
#
# COMPACT_ATOMS: atom_id res chain seq x y z
N MET A 1 -110.58 99.77 -33.14
CA MET A 1 -109.54 98.86 -33.65
C MET A 1 -108.21 99.56 -33.45
N LYS A 2 -107.69 99.48 -32.21
CA LYS A 2 -106.43 100.09 -31.78
C LYS A 2 -105.35 99.04 -31.90
N ASP A 3 -104.23 99.36 -32.54
CA ASP A 3 -102.89 99.24 -31.98
C ASP A 3 -101.80 99.59 -33.01
N TYR A 4 -100.63 99.96 -32.45
CA TYR A 4 -99.26 99.87 -33.00
C TYR A 4 -98.64 101.09 -33.73
N LEU A 5 -97.80 101.84 -32.99
CA LEU A 5 -96.30 101.79 -32.97
C LEU A 5 -95.74 103.06 -32.28
N ALA A 6 -95.16 103.00 -31.07
CA ALA A 6 -93.79 102.58 -30.68
C ALA A 6 -92.70 103.62 -31.08
N ASN A 7 -92.35 104.62 -30.25
CA ASN A 7 -91.53 104.68 -29.02
C ASN A 7 -89.99 104.69 -29.24
N ASN A 8 -89.39 105.87 -29.00
CA ASN A 8 -87.95 106.12 -28.84
C ASN A 8 -87.50 105.77 -27.42
N ILE A 9 -86.36 105.11 -27.22
CA ILE A 9 -85.72 104.98 -25.89
C ILE A 9 -84.23 105.36 -25.96
N SER A 10 -83.86 106.18 -24.98
CA SER A 10 -82.62 106.92 -24.72
C SER A 10 -81.41 106.10 -24.26
N ILE A 11 -80.22 106.52 -24.72
CA ILE A 11 -78.90 105.87 -24.58
C ILE A 11 -78.13 106.23 -23.28
N SER A 12 -78.71 107.00 -22.34
CA SER A 12 -77.96 107.52 -21.17
C SER A 12 -77.83 106.60 -19.94
N ASN A 13 -78.45 105.42 -19.91
CA ASN A 13 -78.43 104.52 -18.74
C ASN A 13 -77.46 103.32 -18.84
N PHE A 14 -76.67 103.22 -19.92
CA PHE A 14 -75.82 102.04 -20.14
C PHE A 14 -74.38 102.21 -19.60
N SER A 15 -73.88 103.44 -19.43
CA SER A 15 -72.49 103.69 -19.01
C SER A 15 -72.27 103.57 -17.49
N THR A 16 -73.24 103.93 -16.66
CA THR A 16 -73.12 103.89 -15.19
C THR A 16 -73.29 102.48 -14.61
N ASN A 17 -74.17 101.66 -15.18
CA ASN A 17 -74.38 100.27 -14.74
C ASN A 17 -73.19 99.34 -15.03
N VAL A 18 -72.41 99.60 -16.09
CA VAL A 18 -71.20 98.80 -16.40
C VAL A 18 -70.06 99.12 -15.43
N SER A 19 -69.93 100.36 -14.96
CA SER A 19 -68.88 100.75 -13.99
C SER A 19 -69.10 100.17 -12.59
N ASN A 20 -70.35 100.15 -12.09
CA ASN A 20 -70.67 99.59 -10.77
C ASN A 20 -70.54 98.06 -10.76
N SER A 21 -71.03 97.38 -11.81
CA SER A 21 -70.90 95.92 -11.95
C SER A 21 -69.44 95.46 -12.05
N SER A 22 -68.57 96.24 -12.71
CA SER A 22 -67.13 95.95 -12.80
C SER A 22 -66.41 96.08 -11.45
N SER A 23 -66.78 97.09 -10.65
CA SER A 23 -66.19 97.30 -9.32
C SER A 23 -66.61 96.21 -8.32
N GLU A 24 -67.88 95.79 -8.34
CA GLU A 24 -68.38 94.68 -7.51
C GLU A 24 -67.81 93.32 -7.94
N LEU A 25 -67.61 93.09 -9.23
CA LEU A 25 -66.94 91.90 -9.75
C LEU A 25 -65.48 91.84 -9.32
N LEU A 26 -64.76 92.97 -9.32
CA LEU A 26 -63.36 93.02 -8.88
C LEU A 26 -63.22 92.83 -7.37
N THR A 27 -64.11 93.42 -6.56
CA THR A 27 -64.11 93.20 -5.11
C THR A 27 -64.47 91.76 -4.75
N ASN A 28 -65.49 91.18 -5.40
CA ASN A 28 -65.86 89.79 -5.18
C ASN A 28 -64.78 88.82 -5.66
N SER A 29 -64.14 89.09 -6.80
CA SER A 29 -63.00 88.30 -7.28
C SER A 29 -61.80 88.36 -6.34
N SER A 30 -61.50 89.54 -5.77
CA SER A 30 -60.41 89.70 -4.79
C SER A 30 -60.68 88.98 -3.47
N LEU A 31 -61.95 88.91 -3.06
CA LEU A 31 -62.37 88.26 -1.82
C LEU A 31 -62.42 86.73 -1.99
N ILE A 32 -62.83 86.26 -3.17
CA ILE A 32 -62.74 84.85 -3.57
C ILE A 32 -61.27 84.40 -3.68
N LEU A 33 -60.39 85.24 -4.25
CA LEU A 33 -58.95 84.97 -4.32
C LEU A 33 -58.28 84.97 -2.94
N LYS A 34 -58.65 85.89 -2.04
CA LYS A 34 -58.13 85.87 -0.66
C LYS A 34 -58.62 84.64 0.10
N ASN A 35 -59.89 84.27 -0.02
CA ASN A 35 -60.42 83.08 0.65
C ASN A 35 -59.88 81.79 0.02
N SER A 36 -59.62 81.74 -1.29
CA SER A 36 -59.00 80.58 -1.92
C SER A 36 -57.53 80.44 -1.52
N VAL A 37 -56.77 81.54 -1.46
CA VAL A 37 -55.37 81.53 -1.01
C VAL A 37 -55.28 81.16 0.47
N VAL A 38 -56.16 81.68 1.33
CA VAL A 38 -56.19 81.29 2.75
C VAL A 38 -56.56 79.82 2.93
N ASN A 39 -57.56 79.30 2.21
CA ASN A 39 -57.92 77.88 2.24
C ASN A 39 -56.81 76.98 1.66
N ILE A 40 -56.13 77.40 0.59
CA ILE A 40 -55.00 76.65 0.01
C ILE A 40 -53.82 76.66 0.99
N THR A 41 -53.55 77.78 1.66
CA THR A 41 -52.45 77.89 2.62
C THR A 41 -52.74 77.08 3.88
N GLN A 42 -53.97 77.12 4.41
CA GLN A 42 -54.39 76.29 5.56
C GLN A 42 -54.42 74.79 5.23
N ASN A 43 -54.91 74.42 4.04
CA ASN A 43 -54.89 73.02 3.59
C ASN A 43 -53.46 72.54 3.31
N ALA A 44 -52.58 73.40 2.79
CA ALA A 44 -51.17 73.07 2.59
C ALA A 44 -50.43 72.93 3.92
N THR A 45 -50.66 73.80 4.91
CA THR A 45 -50.07 73.64 6.25
C THR A 45 -50.59 72.40 6.95
N ASN A 46 -51.87 72.05 6.80
CA ASN A 46 -52.44 70.82 7.36
C ASN A 46 -51.90 69.55 6.67
N LEU A 47 -51.67 69.59 5.34
CA LEU A 47 -51.04 68.49 4.61
C LEU A 47 -49.55 68.30 4.97
N ILE A 48 -48.81 69.40 5.16
CA ILE A 48 -47.38 69.35 5.51
C ILE A 48 -47.19 68.89 6.97
N SER A 49 -48.16 69.14 7.86
CA SER A 49 -48.17 68.59 9.23
C SER A 49 -48.66 67.14 9.34
N GLN A 50 -49.08 66.50 8.23
CA GLN A 50 -49.60 65.12 8.21
C GLN A 50 -48.71 64.12 7.44
N THR A 51 -47.57 64.53 6.90
CA THR A 51 -46.53 63.56 6.53
C THR A 51 -45.86 63.06 7.79
N GLU A 52 -46.48 62.07 8.45
CA GLU A 52 -45.75 61.22 9.38
C GLU A 52 -44.50 60.68 8.65
N PRO A 53 -43.32 60.65 9.30
CA PRO A 53 -42.16 60.01 8.69
C PRO A 53 -42.57 58.59 8.30
N ILE A 54 -42.23 58.16 7.08
CA ILE A 54 -42.50 56.80 6.59
C ILE A 54 -42.04 55.83 7.68
N LYS A 55 -42.99 55.28 8.43
CA LYS A 55 -42.73 54.41 9.56
C LYS A 55 -42.41 53.04 8.97
N ILE A 56 -41.15 52.86 8.57
CA ILE A 56 -40.68 51.58 8.04
C ILE A 56 -40.89 50.55 9.14
N ASP A 57 -41.69 49.51 8.84
CA ASP A 57 -41.86 48.37 9.73
C ASP A 57 -40.62 47.48 9.63
N PRO A 58 -39.74 47.45 10.65
CA PRO A 58 -38.56 46.61 10.63
C PRO A 58 -38.91 45.12 10.65
N ASN A 59 -40.12 44.74 11.07
CA ASN A 59 -40.53 43.34 11.16
C ASN A 59 -40.56 42.69 9.77
N TRP A 60 -41.03 43.42 8.75
CA TRP A 60 -41.04 42.95 7.38
C TRP A 60 -39.63 42.60 6.87
N PHE A 61 -38.64 43.45 7.17
CA PHE A 61 -37.25 43.22 6.76
C PHE A 61 -36.71 41.92 7.38
N TYR A 62 -36.85 41.75 8.70
CA TYR A 62 -36.32 40.59 9.40
C TYR A 62 -37.11 39.31 9.06
N SER A 63 -38.43 39.38 8.90
CA SER A 63 -39.25 38.19 8.55
C SER A 63 -38.97 37.71 7.13
N SER A 64 -38.91 38.62 6.15
CA SER A 64 -38.58 38.26 4.76
C SER A 64 -37.16 37.72 4.66
N SER A 65 -36.21 38.31 5.39
CA SER A 65 -34.83 37.81 5.44
C SER A 65 -34.75 36.39 6.01
N ALA A 66 -35.44 36.13 7.13
CA ALA A 66 -35.50 34.81 7.73
C ALA A 66 -36.14 33.77 6.80
N GLN A 67 -37.23 34.13 6.10
CA GLN A 67 -37.90 33.25 5.12
C GLN A 67 -36.99 32.91 3.94
N CYS A 68 -36.27 33.90 3.39
CA CYS A 68 -35.30 33.67 2.33
C CYS A 68 -34.14 32.78 2.79
N ALA A 69 -33.60 33.01 3.99
CA ALA A 69 -32.54 32.17 4.55
C ALA A 69 -33.03 30.72 4.80
N ALA A 70 -34.26 30.55 5.29
CA ALA A 70 -34.87 29.23 5.49
C ALA A 70 -34.95 28.43 4.19
N ALA A 71 -35.36 29.07 3.08
CA ALA A 71 -35.45 28.42 1.78
C ALA A 71 -34.08 27.92 1.28
N ILE A 72 -33.03 28.73 1.44
CA ILE A 72 -31.66 28.37 1.04
C ILE A 72 -31.14 27.24 1.90
N VAL A 73 -31.33 27.33 3.23
CA VAL A 73 -30.91 26.26 4.15
C VAL A 73 -31.62 24.95 3.81
N GLY A 74 -32.91 25.00 3.46
CA GLY A 74 -33.67 23.85 3.00
C GLY A 74 -33.12 23.22 1.72
N LEU A 75 -32.85 24.04 0.68
CA LEU A 75 -32.30 23.57 -0.59
C LEU A 75 -30.87 23.00 -0.45
N MET A 76 -29.99 23.71 0.26
CA MET A 76 -28.63 23.23 0.52
C MET A 76 -28.62 22.01 1.42
N GLY A 77 -29.50 21.96 2.43
CA GLY A 77 -29.70 20.79 3.28
C GLY A 77 -30.10 19.56 2.44
N ALA A 78 -31.09 19.71 1.56
CA ALA A 78 -31.49 18.65 0.65
C ALA A 78 -30.32 18.19 -0.23
N PHE A 79 -29.59 19.12 -0.87
CA PHE A 79 -28.42 18.79 -1.70
C PHE A 79 -27.33 18.03 -0.92
N LEU A 80 -26.99 18.48 0.29
CA LEU A 80 -25.97 17.83 1.12
C LEU A 80 -26.42 16.45 1.59
N THR A 81 -27.70 16.27 1.94
CA THR A 81 -28.23 14.95 2.31
C THR A 81 -28.16 13.97 1.13
N THR A 82 -28.52 14.40 -0.08
CA THR A 82 -28.37 13.57 -1.29
C THR A 82 -26.91 13.23 -1.55
N LYS A 83 -25.99 14.20 -1.43
CA LYS A 83 -24.55 13.95 -1.59
C LYS A 83 -24.03 12.95 -0.56
N LEU A 84 -24.47 13.05 0.70
CA LEU A 84 -24.10 12.14 1.78
C LEU A 84 -24.60 10.71 1.50
N ILE A 85 -25.85 10.56 1.07
CA ILE A 85 -26.43 9.25 0.72
C ILE A 85 -25.65 8.60 -0.43
N ASN A 86 -25.36 9.35 -1.50
CA ASN A 86 -24.59 8.85 -2.63
C ASN A 86 -23.15 8.48 -2.25
N GLN A 87 -22.49 9.31 -1.43
CA GLN A 87 -21.15 9.02 -0.93
C GLN A 87 -21.13 7.78 -0.03
N LYS A 88 -22.13 7.62 0.84
CA LYS A 88 -22.26 6.43 1.69
C LYS A 88 -22.37 5.17 0.83
N SER A 89 -23.23 5.18 -0.19
CA SER A 89 -23.36 4.04 -1.11
C SER A 89 -22.04 3.69 -1.79
N LEU A 90 -21.27 4.70 -2.23
CA LEU A 90 -19.97 4.50 -2.87
C LEU A 90 -18.92 3.96 -1.88
N ILE A 91 -18.91 4.47 -0.66
CA ILE A 91 -18.03 4.00 0.42
C ILE A 91 -18.34 2.54 0.77
N ASP A 92 -19.61 2.18 0.90
CA ASP A 92 -20.04 0.82 1.22
C ASP A 92 -19.67 -0.13 0.07
N GLN A 93 -19.86 0.29 -1.19
CA GLN A 93 -19.42 -0.47 -2.36
C GLN A 93 -17.90 -0.68 -2.37
N LEU A 94 -17.10 0.37 -2.13
CA LEU A 94 -15.64 0.28 -2.06
C LEU A 94 -15.18 -0.64 -0.94
N HIS A 95 -15.79 -0.57 0.24
CA HIS A 95 -15.46 -1.47 1.35
C HIS A 95 -15.76 -2.94 1.00
N ASN A 96 -16.90 -3.21 0.37
CA ASN A 96 -17.26 -4.55 -0.07
C ASN A 96 -16.25 -5.07 -1.13
N GLU A 97 -15.93 -4.26 -2.14
CA GLU A 97 -14.94 -4.61 -3.16
C GLU A 97 -13.55 -4.88 -2.54
N ILE A 98 -13.08 -4.01 -1.64
CA ILE A 98 -11.80 -4.19 -0.93
C ILE A 98 -11.81 -5.50 -0.11
N SER A 99 -12.89 -5.76 0.61
CA SER A 99 -13.04 -6.98 1.41
C SER A 99 -13.00 -8.23 0.51
N ASP A 100 -13.68 -8.21 -0.63
CA ASP A 100 -13.68 -9.32 -1.58
C ASP A 100 -12.29 -9.56 -2.18
N TYR A 101 -11.56 -8.51 -2.55
CA TYR A 101 -10.20 -8.65 -3.07
C TYR A 101 -9.22 -9.13 -1.99
N LYS A 102 -9.33 -8.65 -0.74
CA LYS A 102 -8.53 -9.16 0.39
C LYS A 102 -8.79 -10.65 0.62
N ARG A 103 -10.05 -11.08 0.59
CA ARG A 103 -10.41 -12.49 0.68
C ARG A 103 -9.82 -13.32 -0.46
N ARG A 104 -9.81 -12.81 -1.70
CA ARG A 104 -9.17 -13.49 -2.84
C ARG A 104 -7.66 -13.63 -2.65
N ILE A 105 -7.00 -12.57 -2.19
CA ILE A 105 -5.56 -12.60 -1.84
C ILE A 105 -5.29 -13.69 -0.80
N ASP A 106 -6.09 -13.77 0.25
CA ASP A 106 -5.93 -14.77 1.31
C ASP A 106 -6.11 -16.21 0.77
N LEU A 107 -7.15 -16.44 -0.04
CA LEU A 107 -7.41 -17.74 -0.65
C LEU A 107 -6.26 -18.18 -1.57
N ILE A 108 -5.78 -17.27 -2.42
CA ILE A 108 -4.65 -17.53 -3.32
C ILE A 108 -3.40 -17.82 -2.49
N THR A 109 -3.12 -17.03 -1.46
CA THR A 109 -1.96 -17.21 -0.57
C THR A 109 -2.01 -18.59 0.12
N GLN A 110 -3.16 -18.99 0.64
CA GLN A 110 -3.34 -20.30 1.27
C GLN A 110 -3.15 -21.46 0.29
N GLN A 111 -3.60 -21.32 -0.96
CA GLN A 111 -3.41 -22.33 -2.00
C GLN A 111 -1.96 -22.45 -2.47
N ILE A 112 -1.24 -21.34 -2.55
CA ILE A 112 0.15 -21.31 -3.01
C ILE A 112 1.11 -21.81 -1.93
N LYS A 113 0.87 -21.48 -0.65
CA LYS A 113 1.77 -21.79 0.46
C LYS A 113 2.31 -23.23 0.46
N PRO A 114 1.48 -24.30 0.43
CA PRO A 114 1.99 -25.67 0.44
C PRO A 114 2.77 -26.02 -0.82
N LYS A 115 2.43 -25.42 -1.97
CA LYS A 115 3.15 -25.63 -3.24
C LYS A 115 4.51 -24.96 -3.22
N MET A 116 4.61 -23.75 -2.67
CA MET A 116 5.89 -23.07 -2.45
C MET A 116 6.80 -23.87 -1.53
N GLU A 117 6.25 -24.39 -0.43
CA GLU A 117 7.01 -25.23 0.51
C GLU A 117 7.54 -26.49 -0.19
N TYR A 118 6.70 -27.17 -1.00
CA TYR A 118 7.12 -28.32 -1.79
C TYR A 118 8.25 -27.99 -2.77
N VAL A 119 8.11 -26.91 -3.55
CA VAL A 119 9.14 -26.49 -4.53
C VAL A 119 10.42 -26.09 -3.82
N SER A 120 10.32 -25.34 -2.71
CA SER A 120 11.47 -24.92 -1.90
C SER A 120 12.23 -26.11 -1.32
N ASN A 121 11.53 -27.15 -0.86
CA ASN A 121 12.17 -28.35 -0.32
C ASN A 121 12.94 -29.10 -1.39
N ILE A 122 12.41 -29.18 -2.62
CA ILE A 122 13.10 -29.83 -3.74
C ILE A 122 14.28 -29.00 -4.22
N ASP A 123 14.12 -27.68 -4.34
CA ASP A 123 15.22 -26.78 -4.70
C ASP A 123 16.36 -26.90 -3.68
N PHE A 124 16.04 -26.90 -2.40
CA PHE A 124 17.02 -27.07 -1.33
C PHE A 124 17.68 -28.46 -1.34
N GLU A 125 16.93 -29.53 -1.62
CA GLU A 125 17.50 -30.88 -1.77
C GLU A 125 18.49 -30.95 -2.95
N ASN A 126 18.16 -30.32 -4.08
CA ASN A 126 19.04 -30.23 -5.24
C ASN A 126 20.29 -29.39 -4.94
N ASP A 127 20.13 -28.29 -4.21
CA ASP A 127 21.24 -27.47 -3.74
C ASP A 127 22.19 -28.30 -2.85
N CYS A 128 21.66 -29.02 -1.87
CA CYS A 128 22.46 -29.92 -1.01
C CYS A 128 23.19 -31.01 -1.83
N ASN A 129 22.54 -31.60 -2.83
CA ASN A 129 23.19 -32.58 -3.71
C ASN A 129 24.36 -31.96 -4.50
N THR A 130 24.16 -30.75 -5.03
CA THR A 130 25.20 -30.02 -5.78
C THR A 130 26.38 -29.66 -4.86
N VAL A 131 26.09 -29.23 -3.63
CA VAL A 131 27.12 -28.99 -2.61
C VAL A 131 27.88 -30.27 -2.29
N ARG A 132 27.19 -31.40 -2.12
CA ARG A 132 27.82 -32.69 -1.83
C ARG A 132 28.76 -33.14 -2.96
N GLU A 133 28.38 -32.97 -4.22
CA GLU A 133 29.23 -33.26 -5.37
C GLU A 133 30.50 -32.39 -5.36
N PHE A 134 30.35 -31.10 -5.10
CA PHE A 134 31.49 -30.18 -4.95
C PHE A 134 32.41 -30.57 -3.78
N LEU A 135 31.83 -30.87 -2.61
CA LEU A 135 32.57 -31.30 -1.43
C LEU A 135 33.32 -32.61 -1.68
N ASN A 136 32.72 -33.56 -2.41
CA ASN A 136 33.40 -34.79 -2.82
C ASN A 136 34.57 -34.52 -3.77
N PHE A 137 34.41 -33.57 -4.70
CA PHE A 137 35.49 -33.18 -5.61
C PHE A 137 36.70 -32.60 -4.88
N ILE A 138 36.48 -31.76 -3.86
CA ILE A 138 37.56 -31.14 -3.08
C ILE A 138 38.02 -32.00 -1.89
N LYS A 139 37.38 -33.14 -1.62
CA LYS A 139 37.60 -33.98 -0.44
C LYS A 139 39.07 -34.29 -0.19
N LEU A 140 39.77 -34.74 -1.24
CA LEU A 140 41.21 -35.08 -1.18
C LEU A 140 42.15 -33.87 -1.26
N THR A 141 41.63 -32.64 -1.17
CA THR A 141 42.44 -31.41 -1.11
C THR A 141 42.38 -30.73 0.26
N ILE A 142 41.51 -31.22 1.14
CA ILE A 142 41.30 -30.68 2.48
C ILE A 142 42.30 -31.33 3.43
N ASP A 143 43.00 -30.51 4.21
CA ASP A 143 43.85 -31.00 5.30
C ASP A 143 42.96 -31.55 6.44
N PRO A 144 43.02 -32.86 6.72
CA PRO A 144 42.19 -33.47 7.76
C PRO A 144 42.54 -33.01 9.18
N ASN A 145 43.77 -32.53 9.41
CA ASN A 145 44.21 -32.07 10.75
C ASN A 145 43.91 -30.59 10.99
N ASN A 146 43.64 -29.84 9.92
CA ASN A 146 43.31 -28.43 9.98
C ASN A 146 42.31 -28.07 8.87
N PRO A 147 41.08 -28.59 8.95
CA PRO A 147 40.08 -28.37 7.91
C PRO A 147 39.72 -26.88 7.81
N PRO A 148 39.44 -26.38 6.59
CA PRO A 148 39.03 -25.00 6.40
C PRO A 148 37.71 -24.72 7.11
N SER A 149 37.48 -23.50 7.57
CA SER A 149 36.16 -23.13 8.10
C SER A 149 35.08 -23.17 7.00
N LEU A 150 33.84 -23.45 7.38
CA LEU A 150 32.66 -23.37 6.49
C LEU A 150 32.64 -22.07 5.68
N GLU A 151 32.90 -20.93 6.31
CA GLU A 151 32.91 -19.62 5.65
C GLU A 151 33.98 -19.53 4.55
N THR A 152 35.11 -20.19 4.74
CA THR A 152 36.18 -20.25 3.74
C THR A 152 35.79 -21.13 2.57
N VAL A 153 35.16 -22.28 2.83
CA VAL A 153 34.65 -23.18 1.78
C VAL A 153 33.57 -22.48 0.97
N TYR A 154 32.62 -21.83 1.65
CA TYR A 154 31.54 -21.07 1.01
C TYR A 154 32.05 -19.90 0.14
N LYS A 155 33.02 -19.12 0.63
CA LYS A 155 33.61 -18.04 -0.19
C LYS A 155 34.31 -18.55 -1.44
N LYS A 156 34.94 -19.73 -1.36
CA LYS A 156 35.56 -20.36 -2.53
C LYS A 156 34.52 -20.91 -3.49
N SER A 157 33.41 -21.47 -2.98
CA SER A 157 32.35 -22.01 -3.83
C SER A 157 31.61 -20.94 -4.63
N ILE A 158 31.44 -19.72 -4.10
CA ILE A 158 30.83 -18.61 -4.85
C ILE A 158 31.60 -18.25 -6.14
N LEU A 159 32.90 -18.57 -6.20
CA LEU A 159 33.71 -18.37 -7.42
C LEU A 159 33.42 -19.41 -8.51
N VAL A 160 32.70 -20.48 -8.17
CA VAL A 160 32.25 -21.52 -9.11
C VAL A 160 30.86 -21.16 -9.61
N GLU A 161 30.70 -21.05 -10.93
CA GLU A 161 29.46 -20.59 -11.59
C GLU A 161 28.23 -21.38 -11.12
N GLU A 162 28.37 -22.71 -10.97
CA GLU A 162 27.32 -23.65 -10.58
C GLU A 162 26.86 -23.49 -9.12
N LEU A 163 27.71 -22.96 -8.23
CA LEU A 163 27.44 -22.84 -6.80
C LEU A 163 27.12 -21.40 -6.36
N LYS A 164 27.26 -20.44 -7.28
CA LYS A 164 27.15 -19.00 -7.01
C LYS A 164 25.83 -18.58 -6.35
N ASN A 165 24.75 -19.26 -6.68
CA ASN A 165 23.39 -18.93 -6.22
C ASN A 165 22.89 -19.87 -5.11
N ILE A 166 23.72 -20.81 -4.65
CA ILE A 166 23.32 -21.75 -3.61
C ILE A 166 23.38 -21.08 -2.24
N SER A 167 22.36 -21.36 -1.43
CA SER A 167 22.25 -20.84 -0.07
C SER A 167 23.37 -21.34 0.83
N LYS A 168 23.80 -20.51 1.78
CA LYS A 168 24.75 -20.94 2.82
C LYS A 168 24.19 -22.08 3.69
N GLU A 169 22.87 -22.12 3.87
CA GLU A 169 22.15 -23.15 4.61
C GLU A 169 22.40 -24.56 4.06
N ALA A 170 22.46 -24.71 2.72
CA ALA A 170 22.80 -25.99 2.10
C ALA A 170 24.25 -26.41 2.41
N PHE A 171 25.18 -25.45 2.48
CA PHE A 171 26.56 -25.72 2.90
C PHE A 171 26.66 -26.08 4.38
N GLU A 172 25.87 -25.45 5.25
CA GLU A 172 25.81 -25.80 6.67
C GLU A 172 25.33 -27.23 6.90
N GLN A 173 24.38 -27.69 6.07
CA GLN A 173 23.87 -29.05 6.15
C GLN A 173 24.88 -30.10 5.69
N GLU A 174 25.59 -29.86 4.58
CA GLU A 174 26.50 -30.84 3.99
C GLU A 174 27.93 -30.77 4.53
N TYR A 175 28.44 -29.58 4.88
CA TYR A 175 29.76 -29.39 5.48
C TYR A 175 29.67 -29.50 7.02
N ASN A 176 29.50 -30.73 7.50
CA ASN A 176 29.31 -31.05 8.92
C ASN A 176 30.39 -32.00 9.45
N ASP A 177 30.32 -32.36 10.73
CA ASP A 177 31.28 -33.25 11.38
C ASP A 177 31.38 -34.63 10.71
N ASN A 178 30.27 -35.15 10.15
CA ASN A 178 30.30 -36.43 9.43
C ASN A 178 31.12 -36.31 8.15
N TYR A 179 30.95 -35.23 7.37
CA TYR A 179 31.76 -34.99 6.19
C TYR A 179 33.25 -34.85 6.54
N LEU A 180 33.59 -34.16 7.63
CA LEU A 180 34.97 -34.03 8.10
C LEU A 180 35.57 -35.38 8.52
N GLU A 181 34.77 -36.25 9.13
CA GLU A 181 35.18 -37.62 9.43
C GLU A 181 35.44 -38.41 8.13
N GLU A 182 34.56 -38.31 7.13
CA GLU A 182 34.80 -38.94 5.84
C GLU A 182 36.07 -38.42 5.12
N VAL A 183 36.42 -37.14 5.30
CA VAL A 183 37.68 -36.57 4.80
C VAL A 183 38.88 -37.23 5.49
N ARG A 184 38.77 -37.46 6.81
CA ARG A 184 39.82 -38.13 7.58
C ARG A 184 39.98 -39.59 7.15
N GLU A 185 38.88 -40.33 7.01
CA GLU A 185 38.88 -41.71 6.52
C GLU A 185 39.52 -41.81 5.13
N ALA A 186 39.15 -40.94 4.20
CA ALA A 186 39.73 -40.91 2.86
C ALA A 186 41.25 -40.66 2.87
N ALA A 187 41.74 -39.79 3.79
CA ALA A 187 43.17 -39.55 3.96
C ALA A 187 43.91 -40.76 4.56
N GLU A 188 43.24 -41.58 5.39
CA GLU A 188 43.78 -42.84 5.89
C GLU A 188 43.79 -43.93 4.81
N GLU A 189 42.79 -44.00 3.94
CA GLU A 189 42.77 -44.95 2.81
C GLU A 189 43.92 -44.70 1.83
N LEU A 190 44.34 -43.44 1.63
CA LEU A 190 45.54 -43.12 0.86
C LEU A 190 46.81 -43.77 1.44
N VAL A 191 46.90 -43.89 2.78
CA VAL A 191 48.00 -44.59 3.46
C VAL A 191 48.04 -46.04 3.04
N ASP A 192 46.89 -46.73 3.09
CA ASP A 192 46.79 -48.14 2.73
C ASP A 192 47.10 -48.38 1.25
N SER A 193 46.58 -47.51 0.38
CA SER A 193 46.82 -47.57 -1.06
C SER A 193 48.31 -47.45 -1.37
N TYR A 194 48.97 -46.41 -0.84
CA TYR A 194 50.41 -46.21 -1.06
C TYR A 194 51.25 -47.36 -0.49
N LEU A 195 50.94 -47.79 0.73
CA LEU A 195 51.64 -48.90 1.36
C LEU A 195 51.47 -50.17 0.52
N LYS A 196 50.28 -50.51 0.04
CA LYS A 196 50.06 -51.70 -0.78
C LYS A 196 50.96 -51.74 -2.03
N ASP A 197 51.16 -50.60 -2.67
CA ASP A 197 51.99 -50.50 -3.88
C ASP A 197 53.49 -50.45 -3.56
N SER A 198 53.88 -49.65 -2.56
CA SER A 198 55.28 -49.48 -2.15
C SER A 198 55.85 -50.75 -1.51
N LEU A 199 55.07 -51.43 -0.67
CA LEU A 199 55.46 -52.62 0.10
C LEU A 199 55.75 -53.86 -0.78
N ARG A 200 55.27 -53.90 -2.04
CA ARG A 200 55.63 -54.97 -3.00
C ARG A 200 57.13 -55.00 -3.33
N SER A 201 57.83 -53.90 -3.10
CA SER A 201 59.23 -53.69 -3.51
C SER A 201 60.24 -53.63 -2.37
N ILE A 202 59.82 -53.80 -1.11
CA ILE A 202 60.66 -53.53 0.07
C ILE A 202 61.55 -54.72 0.41
N ASP A 203 62.86 -54.45 0.57
CA ASP A 203 63.82 -55.42 1.10
C ASP A 203 63.61 -55.61 2.61
N LEU A 204 63.08 -56.78 2.99
CA LEU A 204 62.84 -57.17 4.38
C LEU A 204 64.12 -57.33 5.21
N LYS A 205 65.30 -57.44 4.59
CA LYS A 205 66.59 -57.52 5.30
C LYS A 205 67.13 -56.16 5.68
N ASN A 206 66.86 -55.13 4.88
CA ASN A 206 67.24 -53.75 5.15
C ASN A 206 66.06 -52.82 4.82
N PRO A 207 65.01 -52.80 5.66
CA PRO A 207 63.81 -52.03 5.39
C PRO A 207 64.14 -50.53 5.35
N THR A 208 63.59 -49.84 4.35
CA THR A 208 63.69 -48.38 4.22
C THR A 208 63.17 -47.71 5.49
N ASP A 209 63.83 -46.65 5.94
CA ASP A 209 63.33 -45.84 7.05
C ASP A 209 61.91 -45.33 6.73
N PRO A 210 60.89 -45.59 7.57
CA PRO A 210 59.53 -45.12 7.35
C PRO A 210 59.46 -43.62 7.10
N LYS A 211 60.32 -42.83 7.75
CA LYS A 211 60.35 -41.38 7.54
C LYS A 211 60.79 -41.00 6.13
N LEU A 212 61.83 -41.66 5.60
CA LEU A 212 62.30 -41.44 4.22
C LEU A 212 61.28 -41.92 3.19
N LEU A 213 60.55 -43.00 3.48
CA LEU A 213 59.50 -43.52 2.61
C LEU A 213 58.31 -42.56 2.56
N TYR A 214 57.91 -42.03 3.72
CA TYR A 214 56.88 -40.99 3.84
C TYR A 214 57.28 -39.70 3.11
N ASP A 215 58.49 -39.20 3.34
CA ASP A 215 59.02 -37.99 2.69
C ASP A 215 59.10 -38.13 1.16
N LYS A 216 59.21 -39.36 0.66
CA LYS A 216 59.13 -39.66 -0.78
C LYS A 216 57.69 -39.68 -1.28
N ALA A 217 56.76 -40.24 -0.50
CA ALA A 217 55.35 -40.33 -0.83
C ALA A 217 54.71 -38.94 -0.98
N ILE A 218 54.94 -38.04 -0.01
CA ILE A 218 54.34 -36.70 0.01
C ILE A 218 54.87 -35.74 -1.08
N LYS A 219 55.91 -36.14 -1.83
CA LYS A 219 56.38 -35.41 -3.01
C LYS A 219 55.50 -35.66 -4.24
N ASP A 220 54.74 -36.75 -4.21
CA ASP A 220 53.67 -36.99 -5.16
C ASP A 220 52.44 -36.20 -4.71
N ASP A 221 51.82 -35.47 -5.64
CA ASP A 221 50.63 -34.68 -5.34
C ASP A 221 49.47 -35.58 -4.89
N GLU A 222 49.44 -36.86 -5.29
CA GLU A 222 48.44 -37.84 -4.90
C GLU A 222 48.47 -38.18 -3.39
N TYR A 223 49.66 -38.23 -2.77
CA TYR A 223 49.84 -38.66 -1.37
C TYR A 223 50.23 -37.52 -0.42
N LYS A 224 50.13 -36.27 -0.88
CA LYS A 224 50.59 -35.08 -0.15
C LYS A 224 49.89 -34.89 1.21
N LEU A 225 48.64 -35.30 1.32
CA LEU A 225 47.82 -35.15 2.53
C LEU A 225 47.75 -36.44 3.38
N MET A 226 48.57 -37.43 3.05
CA MET A 226 48.66 -38.69 3.78
C MET A 226 49.10 -38.47 5.24
N ASN A 227 48.41 -39.11 6.18
CA ASN A 227 48.71 -38.95 7.60
C ASN A 227 50.02 -39.66 8.01
N ARG A 228 51.00 -38.89 8.49
CA ARG A 228 52.32 -39.41 8.87
C ARG A 228 52.28 -40.40 10.03
N SER A 229 51.53 -40.11 11.08
CA SER A 229 51.46 -40.96 12.28
C SER A 229 50.89 -42.33 11.92
N ILE A 230 49.81 -42.33 11.14
CA ILE A 230 49.11 -43.54 10.71
C ILE A 230 49.98 -44.32 9.71
N PHE A 231 50.68 -43.62 8.81
CA PHE A 231 51.66 -44.24 7.91
C PHE A 231 52.78 -44.96 8.67
N GLU A 232 53.43 -44.28 9.62
CA GLU A 232 54.51 -44.86 10.41
C GLU A 232 54.02 -46.07 11.22
N GLU A 233 52.83 -45.98 11.83
CA GLU A 233 52.19 -47.09 12.56
C GLU A 233 51.90 -48.30 11.64
N ARG A 234 51.15 -48.09 10.55
CA ARG A 234 50.75 -49.17 9.62
C ARG A 234 51.97 -49.81 8.94
N TYR A 235 52.98 -49.02 8.60
CA TYR A 235 54.25 -49.52 8.06
C TYR A 235 54.99 -50.43 9.05
N ASN A 236 55.08 -50.03 10.32
CA ASN A 236 55.74 -50.83 11.36
C ASN A 236 55.00 -52.14 11.63
N ILE A 237 53.66 -52.10 11.69
CA ILE A 237 52.82 -53.30 11.81
C ILE A 237 53.09 -54.26 10.65
N PHE A 238 53.12 -53.74 9.41
CA PHE A 238 53.42 -54.56 8.23
C PHE A 238 54.80 -55.23 8.32
N LEU A 239 55.84 -54.50 8.71
CA LEU A 239 57.18 -55.05 8.87
C LEU A 239 57.22 -56.16 9.92
N GLU A 240 56.52 -56.02 11.04
CA GLU A 240 56.43 -57.07 12.05
C GLU A 240 55.79 -58.35 11.50
N VAL A 241 54.67 -58.22 10.79
CA VAL A 241 53.95 -59.36 10.20
C VAL A 241 54.84 -60.08 9.20
N LYS A 242 55.48 -59.35 8.28
CA LYS A 242 56.38 -59.95 7.26
C LYS A 242 57.62 -60.59 7.86
N LYS A 243 58.23 -60.00 8.90
CA LYS A 243 59.36 -60.61 9.62
C LYS A 243 58.94 -61.91 10.33
N LYS A 244 57.73 -61.97 10.91
CA LYS A 244 57.18 -63.19 11.52
C LYS A 244 56.92 -64.28 10.46
N GLU A 245 56.37 -63.93 9.30
CA GLU A 245 56.19 -64.84 8.16
C GLU A 245 57.53 -65.39 7.63
N ALA A 246 58.53 -64.53 7.43
CA ALA A 246 59.86 -64.93 6.95
C ALA A 246 60.63 -65.81 7.95
N LYS A 247 60.43 -65.62 9.26
CA LYS A 247 60.99 -66.51 10.30
C LYS A 247 60.31 -67.88 10.32
N ARG A 248 59.00 -67.95 10.07
CA ARG A 248 58.25 -69.21 9.96
C ARG A 248 58.71 -70.05 8.76
N GLN A 249 59.04 -69.42 7.63
CA GLN A 249 59.59 -70.13 6.46
C GLN A 249 61.01 -70.70 6.67
N LYS A 250 61.78 -70.20 7.65
CA LYS A 250 63.15 -70.68 7.96
C LYS A 250 63.21 -71.87 8.92
N ASN A 251 62.10 -72.28 9.54
CA ASN A 251 62.01 -73.47 10.38
C ASN A 251 61.07 -74.50 9.73
N PRO A 252 61.59 -75.56 9.07
CA PRO A 252 60.75 -76.50 8.32
C PRO A 252 60.01 -77.53 9.20
N PHE A 253 59.84 -77.29 10.51
CA PHE A 253 59.37 -78.33 11.45
C PHE A 253 58.11 -78.00 12.27
N PHE A 254 57.29 -77.04 11.83
CA PHE A 254 55.91 -76.95 12.34
C PHE A 254 54.94 -76.76 11.18
N GLY A 255 54.46 -77.89 10.67
CA GLY A 255 53.21 -77.96 9.93
C GLY A 255 52.02 -77.75 10.87
N LEU A 256 50.97 -77.14 10.32
CA LEU A 256 49.63 -76.97 10.88
C LEU A 256 49.49 -76.13 12.15
N ALA A 257 49.27 -74.82 11.98
CA ALA A 257 48.11 -74.13 12.54
C ALA A 257 48.05 -72.65 12.11
N LEU A 258 46.90 -72.26 11.56
CA LEU A 258 46.33 -70.92 11.55
C LEU A 258 47.10 -69.83 10.77
N THR A 259 46.92 -69.84 9.45
CA THR A 259 46.73 -68.59 8.70
C THR A 259 45.50 -68.79 7.82
N GLN A 260 44.33 -68.41 8.32
CA GLN A 260 43.26 -68.05 7.39
C GLN A 260 43.81 -66.88 6.57
N PRO A 261 43.84 -66.96 5.23
CA PRO A 261 44.09 -65.77 4.44
C PRO A 261 42.99 -64.78 4.80
N ILE A 262 43.37 -63.59 5.25
CA ILE A 262 42.42 -62.48 5.34
C ILE A 262 41.87 -62.32 3.92
N ASN A 263 40.60 -62.67 3.76
CA ASN A 263 39.92 -62.62 2.49
C ASN A 263 39.57 -61.15 2.21
N TYR A 264 40.51 -60.41 1.62
CA TYR A 264 40.30 -59.01 1.22
C TYR A 264 39.26 -58.88 0.08
N GLU A 265 38.88 -59.97 -0.57
CA GLU A 265 37.85 -59.97 -1.62
C GLU A 265 36.44 -59.74 -1.05
N SER A 266 36.17 -60.06 0.23
CA SER A 266 34.86 -59.80 0.85
C SER A 266 34.65 -58.35 1.32
N LEU A 267 35.68 -57.49 1.20
CA LEU A 267 35.63 -56.05 1.50
C LEU A 267 35.62 -55.20 0.21
N MET A 268 35.73 -55.81 -0.97
CA MET A 268 36.00 -55.11 -2.23
C MET A 268 35.01 -55.39 -3.36
N THR A 269 33.81 -55.89 -3.07
CA THR A 269 32.71 -55.68 -4.02
C THR A 269 32.15 -54.29 -3.77
N PRO A 270 32.40 -53.29 -4.65
CA PRO A 270 31.55 -52.11 -4.66
C PRO A 270 30.11 -52.63 -4.70
N PRO A 271 29.19 -52.13 -3.86
CA PRO A 271 27.79 -52.52 -3.98
C PRO A 271 27.42 -52.31 -5.44
N LEU A 272 26.99 -53.39 -6.11
CA LEU A 272 26.46 -53.26 -7.47
C LEU A 272 25.50 -52.07 -7.44
N PRO A 273 25.60 -51.10 -8.38
CA PRO A 273 24.69 -49.99 -8.42
C PRO A 273 23.30 -50.58 -8.32
N LYS A 274 22.60 -50.26 -7.21
CA LYS A 274 21.24 -50.73 -6.98
C LYS A 274 20.49 -50.32 -8.24
N MET A 275 20.14 -51.29 -9.09
CA MET A 275 19.26 -50.99 -10.22
C MET A 275 18.01 -50.41 -9.59
N MET A 276 17.77 -49.12 -9.85
CA MET A 276 16.59 -48.42 -9.37
C MET A 276 15.39 -49.29 -9.71
N SER A 277 14.55 -49.56 -8.72
CA SER A 277 13.35 -50.33 -8.99
C SER A 277 12.49 -49.54 -9.98
N ARG A 278 11.66 -50.23 -10.75
CA ARG A 278 10.72 -49.57 -11.66
C ARG A 278 9.79 -48.60 -10.92
N GLU A 279 9.52 -48.88 -9.64
CA GLU A 279 8.73 -48.05 -8.74
C GLU A 279 9.47 -46.76 -8.37
N ASP A 280 10.79 -46.81 -8.12
CA ASP A 280 11.61 -45.63 -7.84
C ASP A 280 11.65 -44.68 -9.05
N ILE A 281 11.81 -45.22 -10.26
CA ILE A 281 11.83 -44.43 -11.51
C ILE A 281 10.50 -43.70 -11.72
N GLU A 282 9.38 -44.36 -11.46
CA GLU A 282 8.05 -43.74 -11.62
C GLU A 282 7.82 -42.68 -10.54
N ASN A 283 8.27 -42.91 -9.31
CA ASN A 283 8.18 -41.92 -8.22
C ASN A 283 8.98 -40.65 -8.53
N ASP A 284 10.22 -40.79 -9.04
CA ASP A 284 11.05 -39.65 -9.43
C ASP A 284 10.44 -38.85 -10.58
N ARG A 285 9.83 -39.55 -11.55
CA ARG A 285 9.10 -38.91 -12.65
C ARG A 285 7.92 -38.09 -12.12
N ILE A 286 7.11 -38.66 -11.22
CA ILE A 286 5.98 -37.96 -10.60
C ILE A 286 6.46 -36.76 -9.79
N LYS A 287 7.58 -36.88 -9.06
CA LYS A 287 8.21 -35.77 -8.31
C LYS A 287 8.58 -34.62 -9.25
N LEU A 288 9.24 -34.92 -10.37
CA LEU A 288 9.66 -33.91 -11.35
C LEU A 288 8.48 -33.23 -12.06
N GLU A 289 7.44 -34.00 -12.41
CA GLU A 289 6.22 -33.47 -13.02
C GLU A 289 5.49 -32.52 -12.06
N ASN A 290 5.31 -32.94 -10.79
CA ASN A 290 4.69 -32.10 -9.76
C ASN A 290 5.51 -30.83 -9.48
N TYR A 291 6.84 -30.94 -9.40
CA TYR A 291 7.72 -29.79 -9.23
C TYR A 291 7.53 -28.76 -10.35
N SER A 292 7.59 -29.21 -11.60
CA SER A 292 7.46 -28.34 -12.78
C SER A 292 6.10 -27.65 -12.82
N ARG A 293 5.02 -28.43 -12.60
CA ARG A 293 3.65 -27.92 -12.55
C ARG A 293 3.48 -26.87 -11.44
N TYR A 294 3.94 -27.16 -10.23
CA TYR A 294 3.81 -26.23 -9.11
C TYR A 294 4.63 -24.95 -9.31
N LYS A 295 5.82 -25.05 -9.89
CA LYS A 295 6.65 -23.88 -10.21
C LYS A 295 5.93 -22.91 -11.17
N GLU A 296 5.29 -23.43 -12.21
CA GLU A 296 4.48 -22.65 -13.14
C GLU A 296 3.25 -22.03 -12.45
N GLU A 297 2.49 -22.85 -11.72
CA GLU A 297 1.30 -22.39 -10.99
C GLU A 297 1.62 -21.30 -9.94
N ILE A 298 2.75 -21.43 -9.24
CA ILE A 298 3.24 -20.42 -8.29
C ILE A 298 3.52 -19.11 -9.01
N SER A 299 4.19 -19.17 -10.16
CA SER A 299 4.52 -17.98 -10.96
C SER A 299 3.26 -17.23 -11.38
N ILE A 300 2.30 -17.94 -11.98
CA ILE A 300 1.02 -17.37 -12.43
C ILE A 300 0.26 -16.75 -11.26
N LYS A 301 0.14 -17.48 -10.14
CA LYS A 301 -0.63 -16.98 -9.00
C LYS A 301 0.09 -15.86 -8.23
N LYS A 302 1.42 -15.76 -8.27
CA LYS A 302 2.16 -14.60 -7.73
C LYS A 302 1.80 -13.33 -8.49
N VAL A 303 1.76 -13.39 -9.81
CA VAL A 303 1.33 -12.26 -10.65
C VAL A 303 -0.12 -11.88 -10.35
N GLU A 304 -1.01 -12.86 -10.23
CA GLU A 304 -2.41 -12.63 -9.83
C GLU A 304 -2.51 -11.95 -8.46
N LEU A 305 -1.67 -12.35 -7.50
CA LEU A 305 -1.63 -11.79 -6.15
C LEU A 305 -1.15 -10.33 -6.14
N GLU A 306 -0.10 -10.01 -6.90
CA GLU A 306 0.36 -8.62 -7.10
C GLU A 306 -0.73 -7.75 -7.73
N PHE A 307 -1.39 -8.25 -8.77
CA PHE A 307 -2.50 -7.55 -9.41
C PHE A 307 -3.63 -7.19 -8.42
N TYR A 308 -4.06 -8.15 -7.58
CA TYR A 308 -5.09 -7.85 -6.58
C TYR A 308 -4.60 -6.90 -5.49
N LYS A 309 -3.33 -6.97 -5.07
CA LYS A 309 -2.75 -6.02 -4.11
C LYS A 309 -2.77 -4.59 -4.66
N ASP A 310 -2.43 -4.42 -5.93
CA ASP A 310 -2.45 -3.11 -6.59
C ASP A 310 -3.88 -2.55 -6.67
N ILE A 311 -4.87 -3.40 -6.98
CA ILE A 311 -6.29 -3.00 -6.96
C ILE A 311 -6.71 -2.56 -5.56
N VAL A 312 -6.37 -3.33 -4.52
CA VAL A 312 -6.70 -2.98 -3.13
C VAL A 312 -6.08 -1.63 -2.76
N ALA A 313 -4.78 -1.43 -3.04
CA ALA A 313 -4.09 -0.18 -2.75
C ALA A 313 -4.73 1.02 -3.49
N SER A 314 -5.09 0.84 -4.76
CA SER A 314 -5.79 1.86 -5.56
C SER A 314 -7.15 2.21 -4.95
N LYS A 315 -7.94 1.21 -4.55
CA LYS A 315 -9.27 1.39 -3.95
C LYS A 315 -9.21 2.00 -2.54
N GLU A 316 -8.22 1.62 -1.74
CA GLU A 316 -7.95 2.25 -0.43
C GLU A 316 -7.57 3.73 -0.59
N ASN A 317 -6.76 4.07 -1.61
CA ASN A 317 -6.47 5.46 -1.94
C ASN A 317 -7.73 6.24 -2.38
N MET A 318 -8.64 5.61 -3.13
CA MET A 318 -9.94 6.22 -3.46
C MET A 318 -10.81 6.47 -2.22
N LEU A 319 -10.73 5.59 -1.21
CA LEU A 319 -11.44 5.76 0.05
C LEU A 319 -10.89 6.96 0.86
N ILE A 320 -9.57 7.08 0.95
CA ILE A 320 -8.89 8.18 1.65
C ILE A 320 -9.17 9.52 0.97
N ASN A 321 -9.14 9.53 -0.36
CA ASN A 321 -9.42 10.73 -1.17
C ASN A 321 -10.92 10.96 -1.42
N SER A 322 -11.80 10.14 -0.85
CA SER A 322 -13.24 10.38 -0.96
C SER A 322 -13.57 11.73 -0.30
N ASP A 323 -14.42 12.51 -0.96
CA ASP A 323 -14.70 13.95 -0.75
C ASP A 323 -15.29 14.32 0.64
N ILE A 324 -15.03 13.55 1.70
CA ILE A 324 -15.48 13.71 3.08
C ILE A 324 -15.09 15.08 3.65
N MET A 325 -13.89 15.57 3.33
CA MET A 325 -13.43 16.88 3.80
C MET A 325 -14.22 18.05 3.17
N SER A 326 -14.68 17.89 1.93
CA SER A 326 -15.57 18.86 1.28
C SER A 326 -16.96 18.89 1.93
N LEU A 327 -17.49 17.72 2.30
CA LEU A 327 -18.81 17.60 2.93
C LEU A 327 -18.82 18.27 4.32
N LYS A 328 -17.77 18.05 5.12
CA LYS A 328 -17.61 18.67 6.44
C LYS A 328 -17.60 20.20 6.34
N ASN A 329 -16.84 20.75 5.39
CA ASN A 329 -16.76 22.20 5.18
C ASN A 329 -18.09 22.79 4.73
N ASN A 330 -18.81 22.10 3.83
CA ASN A 330 -20.11 22.56 3.36
C ASN A 330 -21.18 22.51 4.47
N LEU A 331 -21.13 21.52 5.36
CA LEU A 331 -22.03 21.40 6.51
C LEU A 331 -21.75 22.50 7.55
N LEU A 332 -20.48 22.79 7.84
CA LEU A 332 -20.10 23.88 8.73
C LEU A 332 -20.52 25.25 8.17
N LEU A 333 -20.36 25.46 6.88
CA LEU A 333 -20.77 26.68 6.19
C LEU A 333 -22.29 26.86 6.21
N LEU A 334 -23.05 25.77 5.99
CA LEU A 334 -24.50 25.78 6.13
C LEU A 334 -24.94 26.13 7.57
N PHE A 335 -24.25 25.60 8.57
CA PHE A 335 -24.51 25.89 9.98
C PHE A 335 -24.26 27.35 10.33
N VAL A 336 -23.11 27.90 9.92
CA VAL A 336 -22.78 29.33 10.13
C VAL A 336 -23.78 30.23 9.42
N PHE A 337 -24.18 29.89 8.19
CA PHE A 337 -25.21 30.65 7.49
C PHE A 337 -26.58 30.54 8.15
N SER A 338 -26.96 29.39 8.68
CA SER A 338 -28.21 29.24 9.43
C SER A 338 -28.24 30.16 10.66
N LEU A 339 -27.14 30.23 11.41
CA LEU A 339 -27.01 31.15 12.56
C LEU A 339 -27.15 32.63 12.14
N LEU A 340 -26.45 33.04 11.09
CA LEU A 340 -26.41 34.45 10.65
C LEU A 340 -27.62 34.88 9.81
N GLY A 341 -28.17 33.98 9.00
CA GLY A 341 -29.23 34.27 8.03
C GLY A 341 -30.63 34.00 8.56
N LEU A 342 -30.80 32.98 9.40
CA LEU A 342 -32.10 32.56 9.92
C LEU A 342 -32.29 33.00 11.37
N PHE A 343 -31.39 32.57 12.27
CA PHE A 343 -31.54 32.80 13.70
C PHE A 343 -31.31 34.27 14.10
N LEU A 344 -30.35 34.96 13.46
CA LEU A 344 -30.09 36.37 13.77
C LEU A 344 -31.28 37.29 13.43
N PRO A 345 -31.93 37.20 12.25
CA PRO A 345 -33.15 37.98 12.00
C PRO A 345 -34.33 37.61 12.90
N LEU A 346 -34.50 36.31 13.19
CA LEU A 346 -35.52 35.84 14.15
C LEU A 346 -35.28 36.39 15.56
N PHE A 347 -34.02 36.46 16.00
CA PHE A 347 -33.66 37.06 17.27
C PHE A 347 -33.92 38.57 17.28
N MET A 348 -33.58 39.27 16.19
CA MET A 348 -33.83 40.71 16.07
C MET A 348 -35.33 41.06 16.14
N LEU A 349 -36.21 40.17 15.67
CA LEU A 349 -37.68 40.32 15.80
C LEU A 349 -38.19 40.29 17.25
N LEU A 350 -37.40 39.77 18.20
CA LEU A 350 -37.77 39.73 19.62
C LEU A 350 -37.39 41.00 20.39
N LEU A 351 -36.64 41.92 19.76
CA LEU A 351 -36.13 43.14 20.39
C LEU A 351 -37.08 44.33 20.17
N ASP A 352 -36.88 45.42 20.90
CA ASP A 352 -37.71 46.62 20.72
C ASP A 352 -37.44 47.32 19.36
N TYR A 353 -38.45 48.05 18.88
CA TYR A 353 -38.44 48.76 17.58
C TYR A 353 -37.20 49.66 17.37
N GLU A 354 -36.77 50.37 18.40
CA GLU A 354 -35.60 51.26 18.33
C GLU A 354 -34.30 50.48 18.10
N THR A 355 -34.15 49.35 18.79
CA THR A 355 -33.02 48.43 18.63
C THR A 355 -33.04 47.78 17.25
N MET A 356 -34.20 47.35 16.78
CA MET A 356 -34.39 46.79 15.44
C MET A 356 -33.92 47.73 14.33
N ILE A 357 -34.25 49.02 14.41
CA ILE A 357 -33.83 50.01 13.41
C ILE A 357 -32.33 50.29 13.50
N LYS A 358 -31.79 50.46 14.71
CA LYS A 358 -30.38 50.76 14.94
C LYS A 358 -29.45 49.70 14.33
N TYR A 359 -29.79 48.42 14.47
CA TYR A 359 -28.95 47.31 14.00
C TYR A 359 -29.30 46.80 12.60
N ARG A 360 -30.34 47.34 11.94
CA ARG A 360 -30.80 46.90 10.62
C ARG A 360 -29.69 46.85 9.57
N GLY A 361 -28.86 47.88 9.50
CA GLY A 361 -27.75 47.95 8.54
C GLY A 361 -26.72 46.84 8.79
N VAL A 362 -26.32 46.64 10.04
CA VAL A 362 -25.36 45.59 10.43
C VAL A 362 -25.91 44.20 10.10
N THR A 363 -27.18 43.95 10.44
CA THR A 363 -27.83 42.68 10.15
C THR A 363 -27.94 42.43 8.64
N PHE A 364 -28.26 43.45 7.83
CA PHE A 364 -28.25 43.33 6.37
C PHE A 364 -26.87 42.94 5.82
N PHE A 365 -25.81 43.62 6.27
CA PHE A 365 -24.44 43.30 5.83
C PHE A 365 -24.02 41.88 6.19
N LEU A 366 -24.37 41.40 7.40
CA LEU A 366 -24.05 40.04 7.83
C LEU A 366 -24.78 38.98 6.99
N ILE A 367 -26.06 39.19 6.70
CA ILE A 367 -26.86 38.28 5.85
C ILE A 367 -26.31 38.27 4.43
N PHE A 368 -26.01 39.45 3.87
CA PHE A 368 -25.48 39.59 2.52
C PHE A 368 -24.09 38.95 2.38
N ALA A 369 -23.21 39.11 3.36
CA ALA A 369 -21.92 38.45 3.41
C ALA A 369 -22.07 36.92 3.46
N GLY A 370 -22.99 36.41 4.28
CA GLY A 370 -23.32 34.98 4.31
C GLY A 370 -23.83 34.45 2.97
N TRP A 371 -24.65 35.24 2.27
CA TRP A 371 -25.15 34.94 0.94
C TRP A 371 -24.04 34.81 -0.10
N LEU A 372 -23.12 35.78 -0.15
CA LEU A 372 -21.96 35.74 -1.05
C LEU A 372 -21.10 34.51 -0.80
N LEU A 373 -20.92 34.14 0.47
CA LEU A 373 -20.12 33.00 0.88
C LEU A 373 -20.74 31.67 0.37
N ILE A 374 -22.06 31.52 0.49
CA ILE A 374 -22.79 30.38 -0.07
C ILE A 374 -22.67 30.33 -1.59
N VAL A 375 -22.93 31.44 -2.28
CA VAL A 375 -22.89 31.49 -3.75
C VAL A 375 -21.49 31.14 -4.26
N PHE A 376 -20.44 31.66 -3.60
CA PHE A 376 -19.07 31.33 -3.93
C PHE A 376 -18.78 29.84 -3.74
N ASN A 377 -19.18 29.26 -2.61
CA ASN A 377 -19.00 27.83 -2.35
C ASN A 377 -19.76 26.96 -3.38
N LEU A 378 -21.03 27.25 -3.64
CA LEU A 378 -21.82 26.54 -4.65
C LEU A 378 -21.18 26.63 -6.04
N LYS A 379 -20.70 27.81 -6.43
CA LYS A 379 -19.97 27.99 -7.69
C LYS A 379 -18.74 27.09 -7.74
N THR A 380 -17.92 27.05 -6.68
CA THR A 380 -16.73 26.19 -6.64
C THR A 380 -17.08 24.71 -6.72
N GLU A 381 -18.18 24.29 -6.09
CA GLU A 381 -18.59 22.89 -6.07
C GLU A 381 -19.18 22.45 -7.43
N ILE A 382 -19.98 23.32 -8.06
CA ILE A 382 -20.49 23.10 -9.43
C ILE A 382 -19.33 23.01 -10.41
N TRP A 383 -18.34 23.88 -10.30
CA TRP A 383 -17.18 23.87 -11.19
C TRP A 383 -16.37 22.58 -11.09
N LYS A 384 -16.16 22.07 -9.86
CA LYS A 384 -15.52 20.75 -9.64
C LYS A 384 -16.31 19.57 -10.25
N LEU A 385 -17.63 19.66 -10.33
CA LEU A 385 -18.45 18.65 -10.98
C LEU A 385 -18.33 18.69 -12.50
N PHE A 386 -18.11 19.87 -13.08
CA PHE A 386 -17.88 20.04 -14.52
C PHE A 386 -16.47 19.63 -14.96
N ASP A 387 -15.43 19.87 -14.15
CA ASP A 387 -14.05 19.46 -14.46
C ASP A 387 -13.79 17.94 -14.33
N LYS A 388 -14.71 17.19 -13.68
CA LYS A 388 -14.61 15.73 -13.51
C LYS A 388 -15.30 14.92 -14.63
N ASN A 389 -15.98 15.59 -15.57
CA ASN A 389 -16.54 15.01 -16.80
C ASN A 389 -15.74 15.48 -18.01
#